data_AF-A0A522PUP0-F1
#
_entry.id   AF-A0A522PUP0-F1
#
_cell.length_a   1.000
_cell.length_b   1.000
_cell.length_c   1.000
_cell.angle_alpha   90.00
_cell.angle_beta   90.00
_cell.angle_gamma   90.00
#
_symmetry.space_group_name_H-M   'P 1'
#
loop_
_entity.id
_entity.type
_entity.pdbx_description
1 polymer ?
#
loop_
_entity_poly.entity_id
_entity_poly.type
_entity_poly.pdbx_seq_one_letter_code
_entity_poly.pdbx_strand_id
1 'polypeptide(L)' 'MNRWLAILYVVICFEMGASLFLFPWVPIWSQNFFVGHYPWVYAVTRNYYIRGGISGLGLIDVFMAFHEVWRLRRSIGLVQ' A
#
# COMPACT_ATOMS: atom_id res chain seq x y z
N MET A 1 -18.36 -15.58 3.59
CA MET A 1 -17.19 -15.03 2.87
C MET A 1 -16.14 -16.13 2.77
N ASN A 2 -15.78 -16.58 1.57
CA ASN A 2 -14.87 -17.71 1.41
C ASN A 2 -13.50 -17.32 2.00
N ARG A 3 -12.99 -18.10 2.96
CA ARG A 3 -11.71 -17.83 3.67
C ARG A 3 -10.56 -17.52 2.70
N TRP A 4 -10.54 -18.20 1.56
CA TRP A 4 -9.58 -17.97 0.46
C TRP A 4 -9.63 -16.55 -0.12
N LEU A 5 -10.82 -15.98 -0.31
CA LEU A 5 -10.97 -14.62 -0.82
C LEU A 5 -10.43 -13.59 0.17
N ALA A 6 -10.63 -13.81 1.47
CA ALA A 6 -10.11 -12.93 2.50
C ALA A 6 -8.58 -12.98 2.59
N ILE A 7 -7.98 -14.16 2.43
CA ILE A 7 -6.51 -14.31 2.37
C ILE A 7 -5.94 -13.61 1.12
N LEU A 8 -6.54 -13.82 -0.05
CA LEU A 8 -6.13 -13.14 -1.29
C LEU A 8 -6.26 -11.62 -1.16
N TYR A 9 -7.36 -11.13 -0.59
CA TYR A 9 -7.57 -9.70 -0.35
C TYR A 9 -6.49 -9.11 0.56
N VAL A 10 -6.17 -9.78 1.67
CA VAL A 10 -5.11 -9.37 2.59
C VAL A 10 -3.75 -9.31 1.89
N VAL A 11 -3.38 -10.34 1.12
CA VAL A 11 -2.10 -10.39 0.41
C VAL A 11 -2.02 -9.28 -0.65
N ILE A 12 -3.09 -9.06 -1.42
CA ILE A 12 -3.13 -8.01 -2.44
C ILE A 12 -3.07 -6.61 -1.80
N CYS A 13 -3.86 -6.34 -0.75
CA CYS A 13 -3.78 -5.05 -0.05
C CYS A 13 -2.39 -4.83 0.57
N PHE A 14 -1.77 -5.88 1.11
CA PHE A 14 -0.42 -5.78 1.65
C PHE A 14 0.62 -5.52 0.55
N GLU A 15 0.56 -6.23 -0.57
CA GLU A 15 1.48 -6.06 -1.70
C GLU A 15 1.32 -4.69 -2.35
N MET A 16 0.07 -4.26 -2.56
CA MET A 16 -0.25 -2.94 -3.11
C MET A 16 0.13 -1.81 -2.15
N GLY A 17 -0.14 -1.96 -0.85
CA GLY A 17 0.24 -0.99 0.17
C GLY A 17 1.76 -0.87 0.33
N ALA A 18 2.48 -2.00 0.33
CA ALA A 18 3.94 -2.03 0.35
C ALA A 18 4.54 -1.40 -0.92
N SER A 19 3.95 -1.68 -2.09
CA SER A 19 4.33 -1.06 -3.35
C SER A 19 4.11 0.45 -3.29
N LEU A 20 2.92 0.91 -2.88
CA LEU A 20 2.61 2.33 -2.73
C LEU A 20 3.57 3.03 -1.76
N PHE A 21 3.98 2.35 -0.69
CA PHE A 21 4.94 2.89 0.25
C PHE A 21 6.36 2.91 -0.31
N LEU A 22 6.83 1.86 -0.99
CA LEU A 22 8.20 1.82 -1.52
C LEU A 22 8.40 2.75 -2.71
N PHE A 23 7.41 2.82 -3.61
CA PHE A 23 7.49 3.58 -4.86
C PHE A 23 7.96 5.04 -4.66
N PRO A 24 7.42 5.85 -3.74
CA PRO A 24 7.87 7.24 -3.56
C PRO A 24 9.28 7.40 -2.94
N TRP A 25 9.85 6.34 -2.36
CA TRP A 25 11.16 6.36 -1.70
C TRP A 25 12.28 5.78 -2.55
N VAL A 26 11.97 5.02 -3.60
CA VAL A 26 12.99 4.48 -4.50
C VAL A 26 13.48 5.57 -5.47
N PRO A 27 14.79 5.64 -5.75
CA PRO A 27 15.37 6.64 -6.66
C PRO A 27 14.83 6.52 -8.10
N ILE A 28 14.34 5.32 -8.47
CA ILE A 28 13.62 5.06 -9.73
C ILE A 28 12.46 6.06 -9.90
N TRP A 29 11.75 6.42 -8.83
CA TRP A 29 10.57 7.29 -8.88
C TRP A 29 10.85 8.69 -9.44
N SER A 30 12.03 9.24 -9.15
CA SER A 30 12.45 10.55 -9.67
C SER A 30 13.31 10.47 -10.93
N GLN A 31 13.97 9.34 -11.19
CA GLN A 31 14.95 9.19 -12.27
C GLN A 31 14.46 8.33 -13.43
N ASN A 32 13.16 8.42 -13.75
CA ASN A 32 12.56 7.71 -14.89
C ASN A 32 12.45 8.61 -16.12
N PHE A 33 12.55 8.01 -17.30
CA PHE A 33 12.36 8.67 -18.61
C PHE A 33 11.04 9.47 -18.69
N PHE A 34 9.97 8.98 -18.05
CA PHE A 34 8.67 9.66 -17.98
C PHE A 34 8.68 11.00 -17.22
N VAL A 35 9.57 11.15 -16.24
CA VAL A 35 9.69 12.37 -15.44
C VAL A 35 10.35 13.49 -16.25
N GLY A 36 11.25 13.14 -17.17
CA GLY A 36 11.82 14.08 -18.13
C GLY A 36 10.84 14.50 -19.23
N HIS A 37 9.84 13.67 -19.53
CA HIS A 37 8.83 13.96 -20.56
C HIS A 37 7.62 14.74 -20.02
N TYR A 38 7.21 14.50 -18.77
CA TYR A 38 6.07 15.18 -18.14
C TYR A 38 6.48 16.02 -16.91
N PRO A 39 6.58 17.36 -17.05
CA PRO A 39 6.98 18.25 -15.94
C PRO A 39 6.00 18.25 -14.76
N TRP A 40 4.73 17.89 -14.97
CA TRP A 40 3.75 17.74 -13.90
C TRP A 40 4.08 16.56 -12.97
N VAL A 41 4.52 15.43 -13.52
CA VAL A 41 4.92 14.25 -12.72
C VAL A 41 6.17 14.58 -11.91
N TYR A 42 7.10 15.35 -12.47
CA TYR A 42 8.27 15.85 -11.74
C TYR A 42 7.88 16.73 -10.54
N ALA A 43 6.93 17.66 -10.72
CA ALA A 43 6.45 18.53 -9.65
C ALA A 43 5.76 17.74 -8.52
N VAL A 44 4.94 16.75 -8.88
CA VAL A 44 4.23 15.87 -7.92
C VAL A 44 5.20 14.97 -7.16
N THR A 45 6.17 14.36 -7.86
CA THR A 45 7.19 13.46 -7.28
C THR A 45 8.18 14.17 -6.35
N ARG A 46 8.45 15.45 -6.59
CA ARG A 46 9.36 16.27 -5.77
C ARG A 46 8.67 16.86 -4.54
N ASN A 47 7.34 16.80 -4.47
CA ASN A 47 6.57 17.36 -3.37
C ASN A 47 6.45 16.37 -2.20
N TYR A 48 7.06 16.71 -1.06
CA TYR A 48 7.07 15.86 0.14
C TYR A 48 5.67 15.55 0.69
N TYR A 49 4.69 16.46 0.48
CA TYR A 49 3.31 16.24 0.88
C TYR A 49 2.65 15.08 0.13
N ILE A 50 2.93 14.94 -1.17
CA ILE A 50 2.36 13.86 -1.97
C ILE A 50 2.99 12.53 -1.58
N ARG A 51 4.31 12.49 -1.35
CA ARG A 51 4.98 11.30 -0.83
C ARG A 51 4.39 10.87 0.52
N GLY A 52 4.14 11.83 1.40
CA GLY A 52 3.44 11.62 2.68
C GLY A 52 2.03 11.05 2.47
N GLY A 53 1.24 11.64 1.59
CA GLY A 53 -0.12 11.17 1.28
C GLY A 53 -0.15 9.75 0.71
N ILE A 54 0.73 9.44 -0.24
CA ILE A 54 0.85 8.09 -0.83
C ILE A 54 1.30 7.07 0.24
N SER A 55 2.26 7.45 1.10
CA SER A 55 2.69 6.58 2.21
C SER A 55 1.60 6.37 3.26
N GLY A 56 0.77 7.40 3.51
CA GLY A 56 -0.38 7.32 4.41
C GLY A 56 -1.47 6.40 3.86
N LEU A 57 -1.74 6.45 2.56
CA LEU A 57 -2.64 5.51 1.89
C LEU A 57 -2.13 4.06 2.00
N GLY A 58 -0.84 3.82 1.71
CA GLY A 58 -0.24 2.50 1.89
C GLY A 58 -0.34 1.98 3.34
N LEU A 59 -0.23 2.87 4.33
CA LEU A 59 -0.41 2.53 5.74
C LEU A 59 -1.85 2.10 6.07
N ILE A 60 -2.86 2.78 5.48
CA ILE A 60 -4.28 2.44 5.66
C ILE A 60 -4.59 1.06 5.05
N ASP A 61 -4.06 0.76 3.86
CA ASP A 61 -4.20 -0.54 3.21
C ASP A 61 -3.62 -1.68 4.07
N VAL A 62 -2.43 -1.48 4.64
CA VAL A 62 -1.81 -2.44 5.55
C VAL A 62 -2.65 -2.61 6.83
N PHE A 63 -3.21 -1.52 7.36
CA PHE A 63 -4.04 -1.57 8.56
C PHE A 63 -5.37 -2.32 8.33
N MET A 64 -6.01 -2.12 7.17
CA MET A 64 -7.19 -2.89 6.76
C MET A 64 -6.87 -4.38 6.62
N ALA A 65 -5.75 -4.72 5.97
CA ALA A 65 -5.29 -6.10 5.87
C ALA A 65 -5.08 -6.74 7.26
N PHE A 66 -4.48 -6.00 8.19
CA PHE A 66 -4.26 -6.47 9.56
C PHE A 66 -5.56 -6.71 10.32
N HIS A 67 -6.54 -5.81 10.17
CA HIS A 67 -7.88 -5.94 10.78
C HIS A 67 -8.62 -7.19 10.28
N GLU A 68 -8.56 -7.46 8.97
CA GLU A 68 -9.21 -8.64 8.36
C GLU A 68 -8.53 -9.95 8.83
N VAL A 69 -7.20 -9.96 8.95
CA VAL A 69 -6.43 -11.09 9.54
C VAL A 69 -6.78 -11.30 11.00
N TRP A 70 -6.91 -10.23 11.79
CA TRP A 70 -7.28 -10.32 13.20
C TRP A 70 -8.70 -10.86 13.37
N ARG A 71 -9.63 -10.44 12.51
CA ARG A 71 -11.01 -10.96 12.47
C ARG A 71 -11.05 -12.43 12.10
N LEU A 72 -10.25 -12.85 11.12
CA LEU A 72 -10.06 -14.27 10.77
C LEU A 72 -9.47 -15.06 11.95
N ARG A 73 -8.41 -14.57 12.59
CA ARG A 73 -7.81 -15.17 13.80
C ARG A 73 -8.84 -15.37 14.92
N ARG A 74 -9.69 -14.37 15.17
CA ARG A 74 -10.78 -14.45 16.16
C ARG A 74 -11.79 -15.54 15.82
N SER A 75 -12.12 -15.71 14.53
CA SER A 75 -13.03 -16.76 14.03
C SER A 75 -12.44 -18.18 14.04
N ILE A 76 -11.13 -18.35 14.23
CA ILE A 76 -10.47 -19.68 14.21
C ILE A 76 -10.40 -20.30 15.63
N GLY A 77 -10.90 -19.62 16.68
CA GLY A 77 -11.24 -20.27 17.95
C GLY A 77 -10.07 -20.44 18.94
N LEU A 78 -9.76 -19.35 19.66
CA LEU A 78 -9.19 -19.42 21.02
C LEU A 78 -10.02 -18.54 21.97
N VAL A 79 -11.34 -18.67 21.87
CA VAL A 79 -12.26 -18.39 22.98
C VAL A 79 -13.19 -19.60 23.00
N GLN A 80 -12.76 -20.62 23.74
CA GLN A 80 -13.69 -21.38 24.58
C GLN A 80 -14.16 -20.47 25.71
#